data_AF-W1XPH4-F1
#
_entry.id   AF-W1XPH4-F1
#
_cell.length_a   1.000
_cell.length_b   1.000
_cell.length_c   1.000
_cell.angle_alpha   90.00
_cell.angle_beta   90.00
_cell.angle_gamma   90.00
#
_symmetry.space_group_name_H-M   'P 1'
#
loop_
_entity.id
_entity.type
_entity.pdbx_description
1 polymer ?
#
loop_
_entity_poly.entity_id
_entity_poly.type
_entity_poly.pdbx_seq_one_letter_code
_entity_poly.pdbx_strand_id
1 'polypeptide(L)' 'MTTKKADYIWFNGEMVRWEDAKVHVMSHALHYG' A
#
# COMPACT_ATOMS: atom_id res chain seq x y z
N MET A 1 -21.27 5.10 6.42
CA MET A 1 -21.10 4.08 5.37
C MET A 1 -19.87 3.26 5.72
N THR A 2 -19.97 1.93 5.75
CA THR A 2 -18.79 1.08 5.95
C THR A 2 -18.16 0.81 4.59
N THR A 3 -16.99 1.40 4.33
CA THR A 3 -16.24 1.16 3.09
C THR A 3 -15.62 -0.25 3.17
N LYS A 4 -15.92 -1.12 2.19
CA LYS A 4 -15.25 -2.42 2.10
C LYS A 4 -13.78 -2.21 1.71
N LYS A 5 -12.86 -2.81 2.46
CA LYS A 5 -11.43 -2.85 2.13
C LYS A 5 -11.22 -3.84 0.96
N ALA A 6 -10.31 -3.51 0.04
CA ALA A 6 -9.88 -4.46 -0.98
C ALA A 6 -8.94 -5.52 -0.37
N ASP A 7 -9.01 -6.75 -0.89
CA ASP A 7 -8.18 -7.86 -0.41
C ASP A 7 -6.75 -7.79 -0.98
N TYR A 8 -6.62 -7.32 -2.23
CA TYR A 8 -5.35 -7.22 -2.97
C TYR A 8 -5.14 -5.81 -3.54
N ILE A 9 -3.88 -5.47 -3.77
CA ILE A 9 -3.43 -4.24 -4.42
C ILE A 9 -2.33 -4.58 -5.43
N TRP A 10 -2.29 -3.84 -6.53
CA TRP A 10 -1.16 -3.90 -7.45
C TRP A 10 0.00 -3.09 -6.89
N PHE A 11 1.15 -3.72 -6.69
CA PHE A 11 2.32 -3.11 -6.08
C PHE A 11 3.58 -3.60 -6.81
N ASN A 12 4.35 -2.68 -7.40
CA ASN A 12 5.63 -2.97 -8.06
C ASN A 12 5.58 -4.07 -9.15
N GLY A 13 4.51 -4.15 -9.94
CA GLY A 13 4.40 -5.11 -11.04
C GLY A 13 3.60 -6.36 -10.73
N GLU A 14 3.20 -6.58 -9.48
CA GLU A 14 2.52 -7.80 -9.03
C GLU A 14 1.28 -7.50 -8.19
N MET A 15 0.37 -8.48 -8.08
CA MET A 15 -0.78 -8.42 -7.18
C MET A 15 -0.37 -8.98 -5.81
N VAL A 16 -0.44 -8.15 -4.77
CA VAL A 16 -0.10 -8.53 -3.39
C VAL A 16 -1.30 -8.34 -2.46
N ARG A 17 -1.34 -9.06 -1.32
CA ARG A 17 -2.38 -8.81 -0.31
C ARG A 17 -2.22 -7.39 0.22
N TRP A 18 -3.33 -6.70 0.45
CA TRP A 18 -3.29 -5.29 0.86
C TRP A 18 -2.42 -5.05 2.11
N GLU A 19 -2.44 -5.96 3.07
CA GLU A 19 -1.65 -5.86 4.31
C GLU A 19 -0.14 -6.04 4.14
N ASP A 20 0.30 -6.57 3.01
CA ASP A 20 1.71 -6.80 2.69
C ASP A 20 2.33 -5.64 1.90
N ALA A 21 1.50 -4.78 1.29
CA ALA A 21 1.94 -3.58 0.57
C ALA A 21 2.45 -2.49 1.53
N LYS A 22 3.69 -2.69 2.01
CA LYS A 22 4.36 -1.81 2.98
C LYS A 22 5.46 -0.99 2.31
N VAL A 23 5.71 0.20 2.86
CA VAL A 23 6.88 1.03 2.53
C VAL A 23 7.74 1.22 3.78
N HIS A 24 9.04 1.44 3.61
CA HIS A 24 9.91 1.73 4.75
C HIS A 24 9.55 3.11 5.35
N VAL A 25 9.71 3.27 6.66
CA VAL A 25 9.34 4.51 7.35
C VAL A 25 10.05 5.72 6.76
N MET A 26 11.33 5.58 6.37
CA MET A 26 12.13 6.64 5.73
C MET A 26 11.83 6.88 4.24
N SER A 27 10.66 6.48 3.72
CA SER A 27 10.30 6.73 2.32
C SER A 27 10.23 8.23 2.04
N HIS A 28 10.79 8.66 0.90
CA HIS A 28 10.86 10.07 0.54
C HIS A 28 9.48 10.74 0.52
N ALA A 29 8.50 10.10 -0.13
CA ALA A 29 7.13 10.61 -0.23
C ALA A 29 6.45 10.81 1.14
N LEU A 30 6.85 10.06 2.17
CA LEU A 30 6.31 10.25 3.53
C LEU A 30 6.83 11.52 4.21
N HIS A 31 7.98 12.03 3.78
CA HIS A 31 8.65 13.18 4.42
C HIS A 31 8.62 14.44 3.55
N TYR A 32 8.57 14.28 2.23
CA TYR A 32 8.85 15.36 1.28
C TYR A 32 7.80 15.51 0.18
N GLY A 33 6.78 14.64 0.13
CA GLY A 33 5.79 14.61 -0.95
C GLY A 33 6.42 14.29 -2.30
#